data_AF-A0A3R6KJX4-F1
#
_entry.id   AF-A0A3R6KJX4-F1
#
_cell.length_a   1.000
_cell.length_b   1.000
_cell.length_c   1.000
_cell.angle_alpha   90.00
_cell.angle_beta   90.00
_cell.angle_gamma   90.00
#
_symmetry.space_group_name_H-M   'P 1'
#
loop_
_entity.id
_entity.type
_entity.pdbx_description
1 polymer ?
#
loop_
_entity_poly.entity_id
_entity_poly.type
_entity_poly.pdbx_seq_one_letter_code
_entity_poly.pdbx_strand_id
1 'polypeptide(L)'
;MKEKRGENYMDYLDKLFSQHVFIYKISGKYYAFGIRVCAECKMNIPALELRYNRYCKAFNESVSQHEANDIFKKLKFIAEFVRDKAGECEKPKEEIKEFNFNDLEMKELKNQVEKYAEFWKKYKLYEFSQA
;
A
#
# COMPACT_ATOMS: atom_id res chain seq x y z
N MET A 1 -20.22 -21.98 12.17
CA MET A 1 -19.00 -21.39 12.76
C MET A 1 -19.04 -19.89 12.54
N LYS A 2 -19.22 -19.09 13.60
CA LYS A 2 -19.15 -17.62 13.50
C LYS A 2 -17.68 -17.24 13.51
N GLU A 3 -17.12 -17.05 12.32
CA GLU A 3 -15.75 -16.59 12.18
C GLU A 3 -15.64 -15.20 12.81
N LYS A 4 -14.63 -15.00 13.66
CA LYS A 4 -14.31 -13.78 14.42
C LYS A 4 -14.01 -12.63 13.45
N ARG A 5 -15.05 -12.06 12.84
CA ARG A 5 -14.96 -11.06 11.76
C ARG A 5 -14.37 -9.71 12.23
N GLY A 6 -14.34 -9.46 13.55
CA GLY A 6 -13.82 -8.23 14.16
C GLY A 6 -12.32 -8.23 14.51
N GLU A 7 -11.78 -9.35 15.02
CA GLU A 7 -10.37 -9.41 15.49
C GLU A 7 -9.37 -9.40 14.32
N ASN A 8 -9.63 -10.16 13.27
CA ASN A 8 -8.77 -10.19 12.07
C ASN A 8 -8.81 -8.88 11.29
N TYR A 9 -9.90 -8.09 11.41
CA TYR A 9 -10.08 -6.85 10.66
C TYR A 9 -9.24 -5.70 11.26
N MET A 10 -9.22 -5.56 12.58
CA MET A 10 -8.43 -4.52 13.23
C MET A 10 -6.93 -4.81 13.09
N ASP A 11 -6.51 -6.08 13.19
CA ASP A 11 -5.10 -6.47 13.09
C ASP A 11 -4.47 -6.16 11.71
N TYR A 12 -5.19 -6.33 10.60
CA TYR A 12 -4.63 -5.98 9.28
C TYR A 12 -4.59 -4.46 9.05
N LEU A 13 -5.55 -3.68 9.56
CA LEU A 13 -5.50 -2.22 9.45
C LEU A 13 -4.37 -1.64 10.29
N ASP A 14 -4.10 -2.22 11.46
CA ASP A 14 -2.92 -1.90 12.26
C ASP A 14 -1.63 -2.13 11.47
N LYS A 15 -1.52 -3.27 10.77
CA LYS A 15 -0.37 -3.53 9.87
C LYS A 15 -0.30 -2.53 8.72
N LEU A 16 -1.43 -2.27 8.06
CA LEU A 16 -1.52 -1.32 6.95
C LEU A 16 -1.04 0.08 7.36
N PHE A 17 -1.48 0.59 8.50
CA PHE A 17 -1.19 1.97 8.91
C PHE A 17 0.04 2.12 9.83
N SER A 18 0.73 1.03 10.14
CA SER A 18 2.04 1.05 10.82
C SER A 18 3.23 0.96 9.87
N GLN A 19 3.01 0.61 8.59
CA GLN A 19 4.07 0.49 7.59
C GLN A 19 4.30 1.81 6.81
N HIS A 20 5.39 1.86 6.04
CA HIS A 20 5.65 2.98 5.13
C HIS A 20 4.47 3.19 4.17
N VAL A 21 4.20 4.47 3.88
CA VAL A 21 3.19 4.83 2.88
C VAL A 21 3.51 4.20 1.52
N PHE A 22 2.49 3.62 0.90
CA PHE A 22 2.60 2.94 -0.38
C PHE A 22 1.31 3.07 -1.20
N ILE A 23 1.39 2.65 -2.46
CA ILE A 23 0.26 2.63 -3.40
C ILE A 23 -0.40 1.26 -3.41
N TYR A 24 -1.74 1.25 -3.38
CA TYR A 24 -2.61 0.08 -3.51
C TYR A 24 -3.57 0.30 -4.68
N LYS A 25 -3.97 -0.77 -5.36
CA LYS A 25 -4.96 -0.70 -6.45
C LYS A 25 -6.18 -1.54 -6.09
N ILE A 26 -7.32 -0.92 -5.84
CA ILE A 26 -8.55 -1.61 -5.42
C ILE A 26 -9.65 -1.30 -6.43
N SER A 27 -10.29 -2.33 -7.00
CA SER A 27 -11.31 -2.17 -8.05
C SER A 27 -10.88 -1.23 -9.20
N GLY A 28 -9.61 -1.31 -9.60
CA GLY A 28 -9.05 -0.47 -10.68
C GLY A 28 -8.65 0.95 -10.27
N LYS A 29 -8.99 1.41 -9.07
CA LYS A 29 -8.63 2.72 -8.53
C LYS A 29 -7.37 2.63 -7.67
N TYR A 30 -6.59 3.70 -7.62
CA TYR A 30 -5.37 3.77 -6.82
C TYR A 30 -5.60 4.50 -5.50
N TYR A 31 -4.99 4.02 -4.43
CA TYR A 31 -5.05 4.59 -3.09
C TYR A 31 -3.65 4.68 -2.49
N ALA A 32 -3.37 5.75 -1.76
CA ALA A 32 -2.19 5.89 -0.92
C ALA A 32 -2.57 5.55 0.52
N PHE A 33 -1.97 4.50 1.06
CA PHE A 33 -2.20 4.07 2.44
C PHE A 33 -0.88 3.81 3.15
N GLY A 34 -0.87 4.02 4.46
CA GLY A 34 0.26 3.75 5.33
C GLY A 34 0.34 4.76 6.45
N ILE A 35 1.49 4.84 7.13
CA ILE A 35 1.66 5.75 8.25
C ILE A 35 1.25 7.18 7.90
N ARG A 36 0.21 7.68 8.59
CA ARG A 36 -0.37 9.03 8.44
C ARG A 36 -0.96 9.34 7.06
N VAL A 37 -1.36 8.33 6.29
CA VAL A 37 -1.97 8.52 4.96
C VAL A 37 -3.15 7.59 4.74
N CYS A 38 -4.29 8.17 4.37
CA CYS A 38 -5.49 7.46 3.94
C CYS A 38 -6.20 8.23 2.82
N ALA A 39 -5.82 7.99 1.55
CA ALA A 39 -6.35 8.80 0.44
C ALA A 39 -6.53 8.04 -0.87
N GLU A 40 -7.60 8.35 -1.60
CA GLU A 40 -7.74 7.97 -3.01
C GLU A 40 -6.85 8.86 -3.89
N CYS A 41 -6.14 8.26 -4.83
CA CYS A 41 -5.33 8.97 -5.82
C CYS A 41 -6.23 9.56 -6.91
N LYS A 42 -6.88 10.70 -6.62
CA LYS A 42 -7.81 11.36 -7.56
C LYS A 42 -7.11 12.16 -8.67
N MET A 43 -5.81 12.41 -8.54
CA MET A 43 -5.03 13.18 -9.50
C MET A 43 -4.41 12.30 -10.57
N ASN A 44 -4.25 12.84 -11.78
CA ASN A 44 -3.54 12.14 -12.85
C ASN A 44 -2.03 12.16 -12.58
N ILE A 45 -1.46 10.98 -12.35
CA ILE A 45 -0.02 10.78 -12.14
C ILE A 45 0.50 9.95 -13.32
N PRO A 46 1.13 10.57 -14.35
CA PRO A 46 1.42 9.92 -15.63
C PRO A 46 2.21 8.60 -15.56
N ALA A 47 3.02 8.42 -14.52
CA ALA A 47 3.87 7.24 -14.34
C ALA A 47 3.34 6.23 -13.30
N LEU A 48 2.20 6.49 -12.66
CA LEU A 48 1.68 5.66 -11.57
C LEU A 48 1.41 4.23 -12.02
N GLU A 49 0.64 4.06 -13.09
CA GLU A 49 0.30 2.73 -13.60
C GLU A 49 1.53 1.95 -14.06
N LEU A 50 2.44 2.59 -14.79
CA LEU A 50 3.69 1.96 -15.23
C LEU A 50 4.54 1.48 -14.03
N ARG A 51 4.70 2.33 -13.02
CA ARG A 51 5.48 2.00 -11.80
C ARG A 51 4.81 0.89 -10.99
N TYR A 52 3.49 0.95 -10.85
CA TYR A 52 2.74 -0.07 -10.12
C TYR A 52 2.80 -1.43 -10.83
N ASN A 53 2.68 -1.45 -12.16
CA ASN A 53 2.82 -2.66 -12.95
C ASN A 53 4.23 -3.26 -12.83
N ARG A 54 5.28 -2.44 -12.75
CA ARG A 54 6.65 -2.92 -12.50
C ARG A 54 6.79 -3.57 -11.12
N TYR A 55 6.15 -3.01 -10.10
CA TYR A 55 6.05 -3.65 -8.77
C TYR A 55 5.35 -5.00 -8.84
N CYS A 56 4.20 -5.09 -9.51
CA CYS A 56 3.48 -6.36 -9.68
C CYS A 56 4.33 -7.42 -10.41
N LYS A 57 5.08 -7.03 -11.45
CA LYS A 57 5.95 -7.95 -12.20
C LYS A 57 7.12 -8.48 -11.38
N ALA A 58 7.69 -7.67 -10.49
CA ALA A 58 8.83 -8.05 -9.64
C ALA A 58 8.52 -9.17 -8.61
N PHE A 59 7.27 -9.61 -8.50
CA PHE A 59 6.94 -10.85 -7.78
C PHE A 59 7.23 -12.11 -8.60
N ASN A 60 6.99 -12.05 -9.91
CA ASN A 60 7.13 -13.18 -10.83
C ASN A 60 8.49 -13.20 -11.54
N GLU A 61 9.08 -12.02 -11.74
CA GLU A 61 10.38 -11.82 -12.39
C GLU A 61 11.44 -11.59 -11.31
N SER A 62 12.60 -12.23 -11.47
CA SER A 62 13.74 -12.02 -10.57
C SER A 62 14.35 -10.65 -10.87
N VAL A 63 14.20 -9.70 -9.94
CA VAL A 63 14.89 -8.41 -9.97
C VAL A 63 15.96 -8.36 -8.89
N SER A 64 16.97 -7.52 -9.09
CA SER A 64 17.98 -7.29 -8.06
C SER A 64 17.40 -6.54 -6.85
N GLN A 65 18.09 -6.65 -5.72
CA GLN A 65 17.74 -5.92 -4.49
C GLN A 65 17.69 -4.41 -4.72
N HIS A 66 18.63 -3.87 -5.50
CA HIS A 66 18.69 -2.45 -5.84
C HIS A 66 17.51 -2.01 -6.71
N GLU A 67 17.13 -2.80 -7.72
CA GLU A 67 15.95 -2.52 -8.54
C GLU A 67 14.65 -2.60 -7.74
N ALA A 68 14.53 -3.58 -6.84
CA ALA A 68 13.38 -3.67 -5.95
C ALA A 68 13.25 -2.43 -5.06
N ASN A 69 14.37 -1.93 -4.52
CA ASN A 69 14.41 -0.69 -3.76
C ASN A 69 14.05 0.55 -4.60
N ASP A 70 14.53 0.63 -5.84
CA ASP A 70 14.15 1.72 -6.78
C ASP A 70 12.64 1.71 -7.08
N ILE A 71 12.07 0.53 -7.35
CA ILE A 71 10.62 0.36 -7.54
C ILE A 71 9.87 0.84 -6.30
N PHE A 72 10.29 0.37 -5.12
CA PHE A 72 9.68 0.72 -3.85
C PHE A 72 9.71 2.24 -3.61
N LYS A 73 10.89 2.87 -3.71
CA LYS A 73 11.07 4.32 -3.50
C LYS A 73 10.20 5.14 -4.44
N LYS A 74 10.08 4.75 -5.71
CA LYS A 74 9.27 5.46 -6.70
C LYS A 74 7.77 5.43 -6.39
N LEU A 75 7.26 4.33 -5.84
CA LEU A 75 5.86 4.21 -5.44
C LEU A 75 5.61 4.89 -4.09
N LYS A 76 6.51 4.73 -3.12
CA LYS A 76 6.48 5.49 -1.85
C LYS A 76 6.44 6.99 -2.11
N PHE A 77 7.31 7.51 -2.97
CA PHE A 77 7.33 8.92 -3.32
C PHE A 77 6.00 9.40 -3.91
N ILE A 78 5.37 8.60 -4.77
CA ILE A 78 4.04 8.95 -5.28
C ILE A 78 3.01 9.00 -4.15
N ALA A 79 3.05 8.03 -3.23
CA ALA A 79 2.11 7.97 -2.12
C ALA A 79 2.32 9.14 -1.12
N GLU A 80 3.57 9.54 -0.88
CA GLU A 80 3.93 10.75 -0.13
C GLU A 80 3.41 12.01 -0.84
N PHE A 81 3.58 12.09 -2.16
CA PHE A 81 3.04 13.21 -2.93
C PHE A 81 1.51 13.29 -2.85
N VAL A 82 0.81 12.15 -2.84
CA VAL A 82 -0.65 12.10 -2.64
C VAL A 82 -1.01 12.60 -1.23
N ARG A 83 -0.29 12.18 -0.20
CA ARG A 83 -0.45 12.71 1.18
C ARG A 83 -0.27 14.22 1.21
N ASP A 84 0.78 14.75 0.61
CA ASP A 84 1.08 16.18 0.65
C ASP A 84 -0.01 17.03 -0.05
N LYS A 85 -0.82 16.41 -0.92
CA LYS A 85 -1.98 17.04 -1.57
C LYS A 85 -3.30 16.82 -0.83
N ALA A 86 -3.50 15.65 -0.25
CA ALA A 86 -4.73 15.30 0.45
C ALA A 86 -4.75 15.79 1.91
N GLY A 87 -3.58 16.03 2.51
CA GLY A 87 -3.40 16.24 3.93
C GLY A 87 -2.94 14.97 4.65
N GLU A 88 -2.34 15.15 5.83
CA GLU A 88 -1.99 14.04 6.70
C GLU A 88 -3.25 13.48 7.36
N CYS A 89 -3.32 12.15 7.44
CA CYS A 89 -4.43 11.44 8.04
C CYS A 89 -4.11 11.11 9.50
N GLU A 90 -4.83 11.74 10.44
CA GLU A 90 -4.64 11.50 11.88
C GLU A 90 -5.35 10.22 12.34
N LYS A 91 -6.44 9.85 11.66
CA LYS A 91 -7.33 8.76 12.08
C LYS A 91 -7.60 7.76 10.94
N PRO A 92 -6.56 7.10 10.40
CA PRO A 92 -6.66 6.31 9.17
C PRO A 92 -7.62 5.11 9.27
N LYS A 93 -7.80 4.54 10.46
CA LYS A 93 -8.76 3.44 10.69
C LYS A 93 -10.22 3.88 10.62
N GLU A 94 -10.51 5.14 10.89
CA GLU A 94 -11.85 5.70 10.75
C GLU A 94 -12.07 6.19 9.32
N GLU A 95 -11.12 6.92 8.76
CA GLU A 95 -11.21 7.47 7.40
C GLU A 95 -11.32 6.38 6.33
N ILE A 96 -10.65 5.23 6.49
CA ILE A 96 -10.76 4.16 5.49
C ILE A 96 -12.20 3.62 5.34
N LYS A 97 -13.05 3.79 6.37
CA LYS A 97 -14.46 3.38 6.31
C LYS A 97 -15.27 4.27 5.37
N GLU A 98 -14.85 5.52 5.14
CA GLU A 98 -15.53 6.46 4.25
C GLU A 98 -15.46 6.02 2.78
N PHE A 99 -14.48 5.20 2.42
CA PHE A 99 -14.41 4.60 1.08
C PHE A 99 -15.50 3.54 0.83
N ASN A 100 -16.19 3.07 1.87
CA ASN A 100 -17.29 2.10 1.77
C ASN A 100 -16.96 0.85 0.94
N PHE A 101 -15.73 0.35 1.07
CA PHE A 101 -15.28 -0.86 0.37
C PHE A 101 -16.15 -2.08 0.73
N ASN A 102 -16.51 -2.84 -0.30
CA ASN A 102 -17.22 -4.11 -0.11
C ASN A 102 -16.27 -5.25 0.31
N ASP A 103 -16.83 -6.41 0.66
CA ASP A 103 -16.06 -7.57 1.13
C ASP A 103 -14.96 -8.04 0.15
N LEU A 104 -15.17 -7.93 -1.17
CA LEU A 104 -14.18 -8.30 -2.18
C LEU A 104 -13.03 -7.28 -2.23
N GLU A 105 -13.36 -5.99 -2.16
CA GLU A 105 -12.39 -4.90 -2.12
C GLU A 105 -11.53 -4.94 -0.85
N MET A 106 -12.17 -5.24 0.29
CA MET A 106 -11.45 -5.44 1.54
C MET A 106 -10.50 -6.64 1.47
N LYS A 107 -10.93 -7.73 0.82
CA LYS A 107 -10.09 -8.91 0.60
C LYS A 107 -8.93 -8.60 -0.36
N GLU A 108 -9.16 -7.80 -1.40
CA GLU A 108 -8.12 -7.33 -2.32
C GLU A 108 -7.06 -6.50 -1.58
N LEU A 109 -7.48 -5.53 -0.77
CA LEU A 109 -6.58 -4.72 0.04
C LEU A 109 -5.75 -5.60 0.99
N LYS A 110 -6.39 -6.51 1.72
CA LYS A 110 -5.69 -7.43 2.64
C LYS A 110 -4.59 -8.22 1.93
N ASN A 111 -4.90 -8.82 0.78
CA ASN A 111 -3.93 -9.56 -0.02
C ASN A 111 -2.76 -8.68 -0.48
N GLN A 112 -3.01 -7.42 -0.81
CA GLN A 112 -1.95 -6.49 -1.21
C GLN A 112 -1.06 -6.06 -0.05
N VAL A 113 -1.60 -5.92 1.16
CA VAL A 113 -0.81 -5.66 2.38
C VAL A 113 0.12 -6.84 2.67
N GLU A 114 -0.36 -8.07 2.55
CA GLU A 114 0.46 -9.28 2.70
C GLU A 114 1.58 -9.32 1.65
N LYS A 115 1.25 -9.10 0.37
CA LYS A 115 2.24 -9.02 -0.71
C LYS A 115 3.28 -7.92 -0.51
N TYR A 116 2.86 -6.76 0.01
CA TYR A 116 3.80 -5.69 0.35
C TYR A 116 4.81 -6.16 1.40
N ALA A 117 4.35 -6.81 2.47
CA ALA A 117 5.23 -7.35 3.51
C ALA A 117 6.17 -8.44 2.96
N GLU A 118 5.66 -9.32 2.10
CA GLU A 118 6.46 -10.33 1.39
C GLU A 118 7.54 -9.69 0.52
N PHE A 119 7.20 -8.66 -0.26
CA PHE A 119 8.15 -7.93 -1.11
C PHE A 119 9.26 -7.30 -0.27
N TRP A 120 8.88 -6.64 0.82
CA TRP A 120 9.83 -6.01 1.74
C TRP A 120 10.85 -7.00 2.30
N LYS A 121 10.35 -8.17 2.72
CA LYS A 121 11.17 -9.25 3.28
C LYS A 121 12.03 -9.93 2.21
N LYS A 122 11.45 -10.26 1.05
CA LYS A 122 12.11 -10.94 -0.09
C LYS A 122 13.34 -10.17 -0.55
N TYR A 123 13.21 -8.85 -0.68
CA TYR A 123 14.29 -7.97 -1.16
C TYR A 123 15.03 -7.24 -0.04
N LYS A 124 14.82 -7.64 1.22
CA LYS A 124 15.49 -7.08 2.41
C LYS A 124 15.55 -5.55 2.39
N LEU A 125 14.43 -4.91 2.11
CA LEU A 125 14.39 -3.45 1.91
C LEU A 125 14.76 -2.66 3.18
N TYR A 126 14.70 -3.29 4.36
CA TYR A 126 15.17 -2.73 5.63
C TYR A 126 16.67 -2.37 5.64
N GLU A 127 17.48 -2.99 4.77
CA GLU A 127 18.90 -2.65 4.61
C GLU A 127 19.09 -1.27 3.95
N PHE A 128 18.08 -0.77 3.24
CA PHE A 128 18.11 0.56 2.58
C PHE A 128 17.41 1.66 3.38
N SER A 129 16.65 1.30 4.43
CA SER A 129 15.93 2.27 5.27
C SER A 129 16.77 2.78 6.45
N GLN A 130 18.03 2.34 6.58
CA GLN A 130 18.99 2.83 7.59
C GLN A 130 19.94 3.91 7.05
N ALA A 131 19.69 4.46 5.86
CA ALA A 131 20.47 5.53 5.26
C ALA A 131 19.73 6.87 5.31
#